data_AF-A0A960SBD2-F1
#
_entry.id   AF-A0A960SBD2-F1
#
_cell.length_a   1.000
_cell.length_b   1.000
_cell.length_c   1.000
_cell.angle_alpha   90.00
_cell.angle_beta   90.00
_cell.angle_gamma   90.00
#
_symmetry.space_group_name_H-M   'P 1'
#
loop_
_entity.id
_entity.type
_entity.pdbx_description
1 polymer ?
#
loop_
_entity_poly.entity_id
_entity_poly.type
_entity_poly.pdbx_seq_one_letter_code
_entity_poly.pdbx_strand_id
1 'polypeptide(L)'
;AFPSVRSFDNRHSKEVRQHFVPLFEKHHLKAAFEHHEHAYKRTKPINGVTYLGDGCWGVKNKRHPQANDSFAHTASTHHVFLLTIDNTRCTVEALAPDGTIFDSVTLD
;
A
#
# COMPACT_ATOMS: atom_id res chain seq x y z
N ALA A 1 -5.80 -5.79 4.06
CA ALA A 1 -6.20 -6.56 2.88
C ALA A 1 -5.04 -7.41 2.36
N PHE A 2 -3.94 -6.80 1.90
CA PHE A 2 -2.85 -7.53 1.23
C PHE A 2 -1.51 -7.38 1.95
N PRO A 3 -1.28 -8.04 3.11
CA PRO A 3 -0.04 -7.84 3.88
C PRO A 3 1.19 -8.28 3.09
N SER A 4 2.31 -7.56 3.18
CA SER A 4 3.57 -8.01 2.59
C SER A 4 4.47 -8.80 3.55
N VAL A 5 4.22 -8.74 4.86
CA VAL A 5 5.08 -9.41 5.86
C VAL A 5 4.39 -10.62 6.48
N ARG A 6 3.15 -10.46 6.95
CA ARG A 6 2.35 -11.57 7.47
C ARG A 6 1.78 -12.40 6.33
N SER A 7 1.43 -13.65 6.66
CA SER A 7 0.78 -14.55 5.72
C SER A 7 -0.45 -13.89 5.08
N PHE A 8 -0.59 -14.11 3.77
CA PHE A 8 -1.79 -13.75 3.02
C PHE A 8 -3.06 -14.26 3.73
N ASP A 9 -3.01 -15.46 4.30
CA ASP A 9 -4.13 -16.11 4.99
C ASP A 9 -4.34 -15.70 6.44
N ASN A 10 -3.64 -14.66 6.93
CA ASN A 10 -3.93 -14.09 8.24
C ASN A 10 -5.42 -13.76 8.38
N ARG A 11 -6.04 -14.19 9.50
CA ARG A 11 -7.47 -14.03 9.77
C ARG A 11 -7.99 -12.63 9.44
N HIS A 12 -7.37 -11.59 9.98
CA HIS A 12 -7.85 -10.22 9.78
C HIS A 12 -7.70 -9.77 8.33
N SER A 13 -6.62 -10.16 7.66
CA SER A 13 -6.43 -9.86 6.23
C SER A 13 -7.49 -10.56 5.37
N LYS A 14 -7.85 -11.81 5.68
CA LYS A 14 -8.94 -12.55 5.02
C LYS A 14 -10.29 -11.87 5.23
N GLU A 15 -10.63 -11.51 6.45
CA GLU A 15 -11.88 -10.80 6.77
C GLU A 15 -11.99 -9.47 6.01
N VAL A 16 -10.91 -8.69 5.94
CA VAL A 16 -10.91 -7.44 5.15
C VAL A 16 -11.14 -7.73 3.66
N ARG A 17 -10.46 -8.74 3.10
CA ARG A 17 -10.68 -9.14 1.70
C ARG A 17 -12.08 -9.67 1.43
N GLN A 18 -12.70 -10.33 2.39
CA GLN A 18 -14.05 -10.87 2.24
C GLN A 18 -15.13 -9.79 2.33
N HIS A 19 -14.98 -8.82 3.23
CA HIS A 19 -16.06 -7.88 3.56
C HIS A 19 -15.90 -6.48 3.01
N PHE A 20 -14.66 -6.01 2.80
CA PHE A 20 -14.40 -4.63 2.39
C PHE A 20 -13.94 -4.51 0.94
N VAL A 21 -13.06 -5.41 0.48
CA VAL A 21 -12.55 -5.36 -0.89
C VAL A 21 -13.66 -5.38 -1.95
N PRO A 22 -14.74 -6.19 -1.83
CA PRO A 22 -15.86 -6.12 -2.78
C PRO A 22 -16.54 -4.75 -2.82
N LEU A 23 -16.58 -4.02 -1.69
CA LEU A 23 -17.11 -2.66 -1.65
C LEU A 23 -16.16 -1.67 -2.31
N PHE A 24 -14.85 -1.83 -2.11
CA PHE A 24 -13.83 -1.00 -2.74
C PHE A 24 -13.90 -1.13 -4.27
N GLU A 25 -14.04 -2.35 -4.75
CA GLU A 25 -14.18 -2.65 -6.18
C GLU A 25 -15.51 -2.12 -6.75
N LYS A 26 -16.63 -2.38 -6.05
CA LYS A 26 -17.96 -1.90 -6.44
C LYS A 26 -18.05 -0.38 -6.56
N HIS A 27 -17.35 0.34 -5.69
CA HIS A 27 -17.34 1.79 -5.66
C HIS A 27 -16.13 2.41 -6.40
N HIS A 28 -15.37 1.59 -7.13
CA HIS A 28 -14.27 2.03 -7.99
C HIS A 28 -13.23 2.88 -7.27
N LEU A 29 -12.87 2.50 -6.04
CA LEU A 29 -11.79 3.16 -5.31
C LEU A 29 -10.50 3.08 -6.13
N LYS A 30 -9.82 4.22 -6.29
CA LYS A 30 -8.52 4.26 -6.98
C LYS A 30 -7.40 3.70 -6.11
N ALA A 31 -7.48 3.96 -4.81
CA ALA A 31 -6.53 3.47 -3.85
C ALA A 31 -7.15 3.14 -2.50
N ALA A 32 -6.54 2.20 -1.78
CA ALA A 32 -6.78 1.92 -0.38
C ALA A 32 -5.44 1.94 0.38
N PHE A 33 -5.34 2.83 1.38
CA PHE A 33 -4.18 2.91 2.25
C PHE A 33 -4.35 1.95 3.43
N GLU A 34 -3.45 0.99 3.56
CA GLU A 34 -3.45 -0.03 4.59
C GLU A 34 -2.10 -0.06 5.32
N HIS A 35 -2.11 -0.21 6.64
CA HIS A 35 -0.90 -0.16 7.47
C HIS A 35 -0.77 -1.42 8.34
N HIS A 36 0.09 -1.40 9.37
CA HIS A 36 0.34 -2.43 10.40
C HIS A 36 1.54 -3.37 10.18
N GLU A 37 2.02 -3.55 8.96
CA GLU A 37 3.06 -4.54 8.66
C GLU A 37 4.50 -4.06 8.96
N HIS A 38 4.70 -2.77 9.26
CA HIS A 38 6.02 -2.19 9.58
C HIS A 38 7.01 -2.32 8.41
N ALA A 39 6.48 -2.19 7.19
CA ALA A 39 7.22 -2.21 5.92
C ALA A 39 6.55 -1.21 4.95
N TYR A 40 7.07 -1.13 3.72
CA TYR A 40 6.44 -0.43 2.61
C TYR A 40 5.94 -1.43 1.56
N LYS A 41 4.74 -1.21 1.03
CA LYS A 41 4.19 -1.94 -0.11
C LYS A 41 3.31 -1.04 -0.98
N ARG A 42 3.42 -1.23 -2.29
CA ARG A 42 2.42 -0.85 -3.29
C ARG A 42 2.08 -2.05 -4.17
N THR A 43 0.79 -2.36 -4.33
CA THR A 43 0.35 -3.41 -5.25
C THR A 43 0.29 -2.89 -6.69
N LYS A 44 0.31 -3.80 -7.67
CA LYS A 44 -0.35 -3.54 -8.96
C LYS A 44 -1.86 -3.35 -8.71
N PRO A 45 -2.62 -2.68 -9.59
CA PRO A 45 -4.07 -2.59 -9.42
C PRO A 45 -4.69 -3.99 -9.35
N ILE A 46 -5.43 -4.27 -8.28
CA ILE A 46 -6.20 -5.50 -8.10
C ILE A 46 -7.66 -5.10 -8.32
N ASN A 47 -8.24 -5.57 -9.43
CA ASN A 47 -9.60 -5.21 -9.85
C ASN A 47 -9.84 -3.68 -9.87
N GLY A 48 -8.83 -2.92 -10.30
CA GLY A 48 -8.88 -1.46 -10.39
C GLY A 48 -8.49 -0.70 -9.12
N VAL A 49 -8.31 -1.38 -7.98
CA VAL A 49 -7.91 -0.75 -6.71
C VAL A 49 -6.41 -0.96 -6.46
N THR A 50 -5.68 0.12 -6.22
CA THR A 50 -4.27 0.04 -5.79
C THR A 50 -4.16 0.06 -4.27
N TYR A 51 -3.46 -0.91 -3.68
CA TYR A 51 -3.28 -0.95 -2.22
C TYR A 51 -1.89 -0.47 -1.85
N LEU A 52 -1.82 0.56 -1.02
CA LEU A 52 -0.58 1.21 -0.60
C LEU A 52 -0.41 1.17 0.91
N GLY A 53 0.83 1.03 1.37
CA GLY A 53 1.18 1.26 2.76
C GLY A 53 2.06 0.18 3.34
N ASP A 54 1.47 -0.75 4.09
CA ASP A 54 2.08 -1.57 5.14
C ASP A 54 2.53 -0.77 6.38
N GLY A 55 2.91 0.51 6.20
CA GLY A 55 3.05 1.50 7.26
C GLY A 55 4.27 1.24 8.15
N CYS A 56 5.29 2.08 8.00
CA CYS A 56 6.59 1.91 8.66
C CYS A 56 7.04 3.15 9.43
N TRP A 57 6.21 4.18 9.57
CA TRP A 57 6.62 5.39 10.30
C TRP A 57 6.73 5.13 11.81
N GLY A 58 7.82 5.61 12.44
CA GLY A 58 7.99 5.57 13.91
C GLY A 58 8.33 4.19 14.51
N VAL A 59 8.46 3.13 13.71
CA VAL A 59 8.83 1.80 14.20
C VAL A 59 10.35 1.61 14.26
N LYS A 60 10.86 1.17 15.41
CA LYS A 60 12.30 0.92 15.60
C LYS A 60 12.83 -0.19 14.68
N ASN A 61 12.10 -1.29 14.60
CA ASN A 61 12.48 -2.47 13.82
C ASN A 61 11.59 -2.58 12.58
N LYS A 62 12.14 -2.16 11.44
CA LYS A 62 11.52 -2.32 10.13
C LYS A 62 11.52 -3.79 9.74
N ARG A 63 10.49 -4.24 9.03
CA ARG A 63 10.37 -5.62 8.55
C ARG A 63 10.66 -5.69 7.06
N HIS A 64 11.12 -6.85 6.61
CA HIS A 64 11.39 -7.11 5.21
C HIS A 64 10.13 -7.71 4.55
N PRO A 65 9.56 -7.03 3.55
CA PRO A 65 8.42 -7.55 2.81
C PRO A 65 8.81 -8.80 2.02
N GLN A 66 7.88 -9.74 1.89
CA GLN A 66 8.02 -10.91 1.04
C GLN A 66 7.65 -10.55 -0.40
N ALA A 67 8.39 -11.12 -1.36
CA ALA A 67 8.08 -10.94 -2.77
C ALA A 67 6.74 -11.61 -3.12
N ASN A 68 5.95 -10.95 -3.95
CA ASN A 68 4.69 -11.44 -4.50
C ASN A 68 4.46 -10.78 -5.86
N ASP A 69 3.98 -11.52 -6.85
CA ASP A 69 3.75 -11.00 -8.21
C ASP A 69 2.72 -9.87 -8.29
N SER A 70 1.86 -9.76 -7.27
CA SER A 70 0.87 -8.70 -7.12
C SER A 70 1.47 -7.40 -6.61
N PHE A 71 2.71 -7.39 -6.11
CA PHE A 71 3.38 -6.20 -5.62
C PHE A 71 4.14 -5.51 -6.75
N ALA A 72 3.86 -4.21 -6.92
CA ALA A 72 4.57 -3.36 -7.87
C ALA A 72 5.88 -2.83 -7.24
N HIS A 73 5.85 -2.52 -5.95
CA HIS A 73 7.02 -2.06 -5.21
C HIS A 73 6.92 -2.44 -3.74
N THR A 74 8.06 -2.78 -3.13
CA THR A 74 8.15 -3.06 -1.69
C THR A 74 9.48 -2.55 -1.14
N ALA A 75 9.52 -2.14 0.13
CA ALA A 75 10.76 -1.69 0.76
C ALA A 75 10.73 -1.86 2.29
N SER A 76 11.92 -1.97 2.90
CA SER A 76 12.10 -1.91 4.36
C SER A 76 12.60 -0.52 4.77
N THR A 77 11.73 0.48 4.60
CA THR A 77 12.05 1.88 4.86
C THR A 77 10.93 2.60 5.60
N HIS A 78 11.31 3.55 6.48
CA HIS A 78 10.38 4.52 7.02
C HIS A 78 9.89 5.40 5.88
N HIS A 79 8.61 5.73 5.88
CA HIS A 79 8.07 6.54 4.81
C HIS A 79 6.82 7.29 5.25
N VAL A 80 6.53 8.37 4.52
CA VAL A 80 5.22 9.01 4.45
C VAL A 80 4.75 9.01 3.00
N PHE A 81 3.44 9.17 2.80
CA PHE A 81 2.87 9.39 1.48
C PHE A 81 2.58 10.87 1.29
N LEU A 82 3.05 11.44 0.18
CA LEU A 82 2.61 12.74 -0.32
C LEU A 82 1.63 12.49 -1.46
N LEU A 83 0.42 13.03 -1.31
CA LEU A 83 -0.61 12.95 -2.34
C LEU A 83 -0.78 14.33 -2.95
N THR A 84 -0.58 14.42 -4.25
CA THR A 84 -0.89 15.61 -5.04
C THR A 84 -2.08 15.29 -5.92
N ILE A 85 -3.17 16.03 -5.73
CA ILE A 85 -4.41 15.84 -6.48
C ILE A 85 -4.66 17.09 -7.31
N ASP A 86 -4.68 16.94 -8.63
CA ASP A 86 -5.20 17.92 -9.57
C ASP A 86 -6.46 17.38 -10.22
N ASN A 87 -7.37 18.26 -10.68
CA ASN A 87 -8.66 18.00 -11.34
C ASN A 87 -9.11 16.53 -11.51
N THR A 88 -8.35 15.71 -12.25
CA THR A 88 -8.66 14.30 -12.52
C THR A 88 -7.54 13.33 -12.17
N ARG A 89 -6.39 13.79 -11.65
CA ARG A 89 -5.20 12.98 -11.43
C ARG A 89 -4.77 13.04 -9.97
N CYS A 90 -4.50 11.88 -9.39
CA CYS A 90 -3.85 11.78 -8.08
C CYS A 90 -2.49 11.13 -8.23
N THR A 91 -1.42 11.88 -7.98
CA THR A 91 -0.07 11.33 -7.87
C THR A 91 0.20 11.02 -6.40
N VAL A 92 0.69 9.81 -6.13
CA VAL A 92 1.09 9.35 -4.80
C VAL A 92 2.58 9.07 -4.81
N GLU A 93 3.32 9.78 -3.98
CA GLU A 93 4.77 9.64 -3.81
C GLU A 93 5.08 9.11 -2.42
N ALA A 94 5.98 8.14 -2.33
CA ALA A 94 6.49 7.62 -1.07
C ALA A 94 7.84 8.28 -0.77
N LEU A 95 7.87 9.07 0.31
CA LEU A 95 9.05 9.82 0.73
C LEU A 95 9.73 9.12 1.90
N ALA A 96 11.04 8.93 1.81
CA ALA A 96 11.90 8.53 2.92
C ALA A 96 12.18 9.74 3.84
N PRO A 97 12.70 9.52 5.08
CA PRO A 97 12.92 10.61 6.04
C PRO A 97 13.93 11.68 5.59
N ASP A 98 14.82 11.34 4.66
CA ASP A 98 15.78 12.27 4.06
C ASP A 98 15.20 13.10 2.91
N GLY A 99 13.90 12.92 2.61
CA GLY A 99 13.19 13.60 1.52
C GLY A 99 13.27 12.87 0.17
N THR A 100 13.99 11.75 0.07
CA THR A 100 14.07 10.96 -1.16
C THR A 100 12.72 10.36 -1.52
N ILE A 101 12.24 10.61 -2.73
CA ILE A 101 11.11 9.89 -3.32
C ILE A 101 11.64 8.57 -3.89
N PHE A 102 11.26 7.45 -3.26
CA PHE A 102 11.74 6.12 -3.65
C PHE A 102 10.69 5.28 -4.38
N ASP A 103 9.44 5.73 -4.41
CA ASP A 103 8.39 5.16 -5.25
C ASP A 103 7.35 6.24 -5.59
N SER A 104 6.73 6.13 -6.77
CA SER A 104 5.70 7.05 -7.24
C SER A 104 4.70 6.31 -8.12
N VAL A 105 3.42 6.66 -7.99
CA VAL A 105 2.35 6.15 -8.85
C VAL A 105 1.31 7.24 -9.12
N THR A 106 0.87 7.32 -10.36
CA THR A 106 -0.32 8.10 -10.72
C THR A 106 -1.53 7.17 -10.70
N LEU A 107 -2.57 7.57 -9.96
CA LEU A 107 -3.84 6.88 -9.88
C LEU A 107 -4.78 7.48 -10.94
N ASP A 108 -5.14 6.66 -11.93
CA ASP A 108 -6.08 6.98 -13.00
C ASP A 108 -7.49 6.46 -12.71
#